data_AF-A0A7C3CKE3-F1
#
_entry.id   AF-A0A7C3CKE3-F1
#
_cell.length_a   1.000
_cell.length_b   1.000
_cell.length_c   1.000
_cell.angle_alpha   90.00
_cell.angle_beta   90.00
_cell.angle_gamma   90.00
#
_symmetry.space_group_name_H-M   'P 1'
#
loop_
_entity.id
_entity.type
_entity.pdbx_description
1 polymer ?
#
loop_
_entity_poly.entity_id
_entity_poly.type
_entity_poly.pdbx_seq_one_letter_code
_entity_poly.pdbx_strand_id
1 'polypeptide(L)'
;MPFFNREKDIRRMKAVLSGEPNLVYFVYGPINSGKTALLMKVFEELPEEYRVFYINFRARHVEEFQDLLRVLFEVQFGRRRRKAREVVRELFKVGAKTVERFKGIPIPEKIFEYLFVDSRKVEDIFRYLEEVFEEIVRVGYRPVFVLDEMQAIKEVVNALGRPVIK
;
A
#
# COMPACT_ATOMS: atom_id res chain seq x y z
N MET A 1 14.47 19.47 6.94
CA MET A 1 14.26 19.66 8.39
C MET A 1 15.05 18.56 9.10
N PRO A 2 15.98 18.87 10.00
CA PRO A 2 16.76 17.84 10.67
C PRO A 2 15.86 16.93 11.51
N PHE A 3 16.02 15.61 11.35
CA PHE A 3 15.23 14.59 12.02
C PHE A 3 15.92 14.21 13.34
N PHE A 4 15.61 14.95 14.41
CA PHE A 4 16.30 14.80 15.69
C PHE A 4 15.59 13.81 16.64
N ASN A 5 16.39 13.05 17.40
CA ASN A 5 15.97 12.27 18.57
C ASN A 5 14.89 11.21 18.29
N ARG A 6 15.06 10.48 17.18
CA ARG A 6 14.12 9.46 16.67
C ARG A 6 14.84 8.19 16.22
N GLU A 7 16.13 8.05 16.52
CA GLU A 7 16.98 6.92 16.13
C GLU A 7 16.46 5.60 16.72
N LYS A 8 15.87 5.66 17.93
CA LYS A 8 15.21 4.50 18.54
C LYS A 8 13.94 4.10 17.77
N ASP A 9 13.15 5.07 17.33
CA ASP A 9 11.92 4.84 16.58
C ASP A 9 12.23 4.28 15.19
N ILE A 10 13.24 4.83 14.50
CA ILE A 10 13.73 4.30 13.21
C ILE A 10 14.18 2.84 13.36
N ARG A 11 15.04 2.55 14.35
CA ARG A 11 15.54 1.18 14.59
C ARG A 11 14.41 0.21 14.88
N ARG A 12 13.41 0.63 15.68
CA ARG A 12 12.25 -0.20 16.00
C ARG A 12 11.43 -0.51 14.75
N MET A 13 11.17 0.47 13.90
CA MET A 13 10.43 0.28 12.65
C MET A 13 11.18 -0.65 11.69
N LYS A 14 12.50 -0.48 11.54
CA LYS A 14 13.32 -1.38 10.71
C LYS A 14 13.33 -2.81 11.25
N ALA A 15 13.45 -2.98 12.56
CA ALA A 15 13.40 -4.31 13.19
C ALA A 15 12.07 -5.01 12.91
N VAL A 16 10.96 -4.28 13.05
CA VAL A 16 9.61 -4.76 12.69
C VAL A 16 9.55 -5.19 11.22
N LEU A 17 10.01 -4.35 10.29
CA LEU A 17 9.96 -4.65 8.85
C LEU A 17 10.89 -5.80 8.44
N SER A 18 11.97 -6.04 9.19
CA SER A 18 12.92 -7.13 8.92
C SER A 18 12.44 -8.51 9.40
N GLY A 19 11.48 -8.55 10.33
CA GLY A 19 10.90 -9.77 10.85
C GLY A 19 9.99 -10.48 9.85
N GLU A 20 9.61 -11.71 10.15
CA GLU A 20 8.60 -12.41 9.37
C GLU A 20 7.24 -11.69 9.47
N PRO A 21 6.54 -11.47 8.34
CA PRO A 21 5.23 -10.84 8.34
C PRO A 21 4.19 -11.72 9.06
N ASN A 22 4.02 -11.50 10.37
CA ASN A 22 3.08 -12.24 11.20
C ASN A 22 2.10 -11.33 11.97
N LEU A 23 2.25 -10.01 11.85
CA LEU A 23 1.51 -9.02 12.61
C LEU A 23 1.11 -7.81 11.74
N VAL A 24 -0.03 -7.22 12.08
CA VAL A 24 -0.44 -5.90 11.59
C VAL A 24 0.04 -4.85 12.58
N TYR A 25 0.81 -3.86 12.11
CA TYR A 25 1.39 -2.83 12.97
C TYR A 25 0.62 -1.51 12.85
N PHE A 26 0.13 -1.02 13.99
CA PHE A 26 -0.51 0.28 14.10
C PHE A 26 0.49 1.32 14.61
N VAL A 27 0.72 2.38 13.83
CA VAL A 27 1.53 3.53 14.23
C VAL A 27 0.61 4.70 14.56
N TYR A 28 0.56 5.08 15.84
CA TYR A 28 -0.34 6.12 16.34
C TYR A 28 0.39 7.18 17.19
N GLY A 29 -0.26 8.32 17.39
CA GLY A 29 0.27 9.43 18.19
C GLY A 29 -0.40 10.76 17.82
N PRO A 30 -0.10 11.85 18.56
CA PRO A 30 -0.72 13.15 18.35
C PRO A 30 -0.59 13.69 16.92
N ILE A 31 -1.53 14.54 16.51
CA ILE A 31 -1.41 15.27 15.24
C ILE A 31 -0.10 16.06 15.25
N ASN A 32 0.60 16.09 14.11
CA ASN A 32 1.90 16.76 13.95
C ASN A 32 3.06 16.20 14.80
N SER A 33 2.95 15.00 15.34
CA SER A 33 4.06 14.35 16.09
C SER A 33 5.22 13.85 15.21
N GLY A 34 5.13 14.02 13.88
CA GLY A 34 6.16 13.62 12.93
C GLY A 34 6.09 12.15 12.47
N LYS A 35 4.96 11.45 12.66
CA LYS A 35 4.78 10.04 12.24
C LYS A 35 5.09 9.80 10.76
N THR A 36 4.48 10.59 9.88
CA THR A 36 4.73 10.48 8.43
C THR A 36 6.19 10.77 8.10
N ALA A 37 6.81 11.76 8.76
CA ALA A 37 8.23 12.07 8.57
C ALA A 37 9.14 10.90 9.03
N LEU A 38 8.78 10.23 10.14
CA LEU A 38 9.46 9.02 10.60
C LEU A 38 9.34 7.89 9.59
N LEU A 39 8.14 7.63 9.07
CA LEU A 39 7.91 6.61 8.05
C LEU A 39 8.73 6.89 6.78
N MET A 40 8.70 8.13 6.28
CA MET A 40 9.49 8.53 5.12
C MET A 40 10.99 8.30 5.37
N LYS A 41 11.49 8.67 6.55
CA LYS A 41 12.89 8.46 6.91
C LYS A 41 13.26 6.97 7.00
N VAL A 42 12.37 6.14 7.53
CA VAL A 42 12.56 4.68 7.55
C VAL A 42 12.64 4.14 6.13
N PHE A 43 11.71 4.52 5.24
CA PHE A 43 11.66 4.03 3.86
C PHE A 43 12.90 4.44 3.06
N GLU A 44 13.43 5.64 3.28
CA GLU A 44 14.68 6.10 2.66
C GLU A 44 15.90 5.26 3.04
N GLU A 45 15.86 4.63 4.22
CA GLU A 45 16.98 3.85 4.74
C GLU A 45 16.71 2.33 4.75
N LEU A 46 15.63 1.90 4.10
CA LEU A 46 15.38 0.49 3.86
C LEU A 46 16.28 -0.02 2.73
N PRO A 47 16.72 -1.29 2.80
CA PRO A 47 17.41 -1.93 1.70
C PRO A 47 16.59 -1.96 0.40
N GLU A 48 17.27 -2.05 -0.76
CA GLU A 48 16.62 -2.01 -2.09
C GLU A 48 15.69 -3.20 -2.35
N GLU A 49 15.82 -4.29 -1.60
CA GLU A 49 14.88 -5.41 -1.70
C GLU A 49 13.47 -5.05 -1.18
N TYR A 50 13.31 -3.96 -0.42
CA TYR A 50 12.00 -3.53 0.07
C TYR A 50 11.24 -2.72 -0.99
N ARG A 51 9.98 -3.09 -1.21
CA ARG A 51 9.06 -2.42 -2.14
C ARG A 51 7.89 -1.84 -1.36
N VAL A 52 7.84 -0.51 -1.23
CA VAL A 52 6.90 0.16 -0.34
C VAL A 52 5.69 0.64 -1.14
N PHE A 53 4.52 0.12 -0.81
CA PHE A 53 3.22 0.58 -1.27
C PHE A 53 2.64 1.49 -0.20
N TYR A 54 2.73 2.81 -0.41
CA TYR A 54 2.28 3.81 0.54
C TYR A 54 1.00 4.48 0.06
N ILE A 55 -0.11 4.05 0.65
CA ILE A 55 -1.46 4.54 0.34
C ILE A 55 -1.83 5.58 1.41
N ASN A 56 -2.05 6.82 0.98
CA ASN A 56 -2.42 7.91 1.87
C ASN A 56 -3.83 8.40 1.56
N PHE A 57 -4.73 8.28 2.53
CA PHE A 57 -6.14 8.66 2.37
C PHE A 57 -6.41 10.16 2.56
N ARG A 58 -5.47 10.96 3.12
CA ARG A 58 -5.70 12.37 3.51
C ARG A 58 -6.12 13.29 2.35
N ALA A 59 -5.63 13.04 1.14
CA ALA A 59 -5.87 13.92 -0.01
C ALA A 59 -7.08 13.51 -0.87
N ARG A 60 -7.87 12.54 -0.41
CA ARG A 60 -8.88 11.88 -1.25
C ARG A 60 -10.23 11.91 -0.53
N HIS A 61 -11.24 12.44 -1.20
CA HIS A 61 -12.61 12.30 -0.76
C HIS A 61 -13.01 10.84 -1.00
N VAL A 62 -13.17 10.08 0.07
CA VAL A 62 -13.61 8.68 0.01
C VAL A 62 -14.99 8.64 0.62
N GLU A 63 -16.02 8.54 -0.21
CA GLU A 63 -17.41 8.45 0.24
C GLU A 63 -17.89 7.00 0.19
N GLU A 64 -17.50 6.29 -0.86
CA GLU A 64 -17.97 4.93 -1.12
C GLU A 64 -16.83 3.92 -1.32
N PHE A 65 -17.17 2.63 -1.30
CA PHE A 65 -16.20 1.56 -1.52
C PHE A 65 -15.43 1.71 -2.85
N GLN A 66 -16.08 2.22 -3.88
CA GLN A 66 -15.45 2.48 -5.17
C GLN A 66 -14.33 3.53 -5.09
N ASP A 67 -14.48 4.55 -4.24
CA ASP A 67 -13.43 5.55 -4.03
C ASP A 67 -12.21 4.94 -3.34
N LEU A 68 -12.43 3.99 -2.42
CA LEU A 68 -11.33 3.22 -1.82
C LEU A 68 -10.52 2.51 -2.90
N LEU A 69 -11.18 1.89 -3.89
CA LEU A 69 -10.48 1.20 -4.99
C LEU A 69 -9.63 2.17 -5.82
N ARG A 70 -10.12 3.40 -6.06
CA ARG A 70 -9.37 4.44 -6.78
C ARG A 70 -8.14 4.93 -6.02
N VAL A 71 -8.17 4.87 -4.68
CA VAL A 71 -7.03 5.24 -3.83
C VAL A 71 -6.04 4.09 -3.69
N LEU A 72 -6.55 2.86 -3.59
CA LEU A 72 -5.73 1.65 -3.45
C LEU A 72 -4.96 1.30 -4.71
N PHE A 73 -5.55 1.48 -5.89
CA PHE A 73 -4.99 1.00 -7.15
C PHE A 73 -4.53 2.10 -8.10
N GLU A 74 -3.38 1.86 -8.74
CA GLU A 74 -2.83 2.68 -9.82
C GLU A 74 -3.06 2.01 -11.18
N VAL A 75 -4.05 2.50 -11.92
CA VAL A 75 -4.49 1.89 -13.19
C VAL A 75 -3.44 2.07 -14.28
N GLN A 76 -3.04 0.96 -14.89
CA GLN A 76 -2.11 0.93 -16.01
C GLN A 76 -2.88 0.88 -17.34
N PHE A 77 -3.14 2.06 -17.91
CA PHE A 77 -3.94 2.24 -19.14
C PHE A 77 -3.33 1.56 -20.38
N GLY A 78 -4.19 1.03 -21.25
CA GLY A 78 -3.80 0.42 -22.52
C GLY A 78 -3.17 -0.99 -22.41
N ARG A 79 -3.03 -1.52 -21.20
CA ARG A 79 -2.49 -2.87 -20.95
C ARG A 79 -3.62 -3.90 -20.90
N ARG A 80 -3.86 -4.60 -22.01
CA ARG A 80 -4.84 -5.71 -22.07
C ARG A 80 -4.38 -6.89 -21.20
N ARG A 81 -5.31 -7.46 -20.42
CA ARG A 81 -5.22 -8.73 -19.64
C ARG A 81 -3.78 -9.18 -19.33
N ARG A 82 -3.10 -8.41 -18.47
CA ARG A 82 -1.80 -8.82 -17.92
C ARG A 82 -2.04 -9.62 -16.64
N LYS A 83 -1.34 -10.73 -16.47
CA LYS A 83 -1.32 -11.47 -15.19
C LYS A 83 -0.56 -10.65 -14.14
N ALA A 84 -0.80 -10.88 -12.86
CA ALA A 84 -0.03 -10.24 -11.76
C ALA A 84 1.49 -10.31 -12.00
N ARG A 85 1.97 -11.45 -12.52
CA ARG A 85 3.36 -11.66 -12.93
C ARG A 85 3.93 -10.64 -13.92
N GLU A 86 3.13 -10.25 -14.91
CA GLU A 86 3.57 -9.27 -15.90
C GLU A 86 3.57 -7.86 -15.30
N VAL A 87 2.58 -7.54 -14.46
CA VAL A 87 2.52 -6.28 -13.71
C VAL A 87 3.76 -6.13 -12.84
N VAL A 88 4.05 -7.14 -12.02
CA VAL A 88 5.23 -7.19 -11.14
C VAL A 88 6.53 -7.07 -11.92
N ARG A 89 6.71 -7.84 -12.99
CA ARG A 89 7.91 -7.75 -13.83
C ARG A 89 8.15 -6.36 -14.40
N GLU A 90 7.10 -5.64 -14.76
CA GLU A 90 7.21 -4.30 -15.32
C GLU A 90 7.49 -3.23 -14.26
N LEU A 91 6.94 -3.38 -13.05
CA LEU A 91 7.32 -2.52 -11.93
C LEU A 91 8.83 -2.56 -11.73
N PHE A 92 9.41 -3.75 -11.80
CA PHE A 92 10.82 -3.98 -11.49
C PHE A 92 11.77 -3.89 -12.70
N LYS A 93 11.30 -3.43 -13.87
CA LYS A 93 12.19 -3.16 -15.03
C LYS A 93 13.03 -1.89 -14.85
N VAL A 94 12.68 -1.04 -13.88
CA VAL A 94 13.41 0.20 -13.59
C VAL A 94 14.38 -0.07 -12.45
N GLY A 95 15.67 -0.12 -12.77
CA GLY A 95 16.75 -0.23 -11.80
C GLY A 95 16.93 1.07 -11.03
N ALA A 96 15.99 1.41 -10.14
CA ALA A 96 16.13 2.55 -9.25
C ALA A 96 16.98 2.18 -8.05
N LYS A 97 18.10 2.90 -7.85
CA LYS A 97 19.02 2.85 -6.70
C LYS A 97 18.38 3.38 -5.38
N THR A 98 17.07 3.27 -5.26
CA THR A 98 16.27 3.86 -4.18
C THR A 98 15.04 3.00 -3.99
N VAL A 99 14.58 2.87 -2.75
CA VAL A 99 13.32 2.22 -2.41
C VAL A 99 12.20 2.86 -3.23
N GLU A 100 11.66 2.08 -4.17
CA GLU A 100 10.53 2.50 -4.98
C GLU A 100 9.30 2.59 -4.10
N ARG A 101 8.72 3.80 -4.07
CA ARG A 101 7.52 4.14 -3.32
C ARG A 101 6.37 4.24 -4.30
N PHE A 102 5.47 3.27 -4.25
CA PHE A 102 4.26 3.26 -5.06
C PHE A 102 3.15 3.98 -4.30
N LYS A 103 2.45 4.90 -4.97
CA LYS A 103 1.30 5.62 -4.41
C LYS A 103 -0.01 4.83 -4.52
N GLY A 104 0.02 3.72 -5.22
CA GLY A 104 -1.07 2.79 -5.45
C GLY A 104 -0.53 1.43 -5.85
N ILE A 105 -1.36 0.41 -5.79
CA ILE A 105 -1.02 -0.92 -6.26
C ILE A 105 -1.32 -0.96 -7.75
N PRO A 106 -0.33 -1.26 -8.60
CA PRO A 106 -0.52 -1.24 -10.04
C PRO A 106 -1.55 -2.29 -10.45
N ILE A 107 -2.46 -1.92 -11.33
CA ILE A 107 -3.51 -2.81 -11.82
C ILE A 107 -3.77 -2.61 -13.32
N PRO A 108 -3.92 -3.69 -14.11
CA PRO A 108 -4.36 -3.56 -15.49
C PRO A 108 -5.77 -2.98 -15.55
N GLU A 109 -6.00 -2.04 -16.47
CA GLU A 109 -7.29 -1.35 -16.69
C GLU A 109 -8.49 -2.31 -16.72
N LYS A 110 -8.39 -3.40 -17.48
CA LYS A 110 -9.48 -4.39 -17.57
C LYS A 110 -9.79 -5.12 -16.26
N ILE A 111 -8.76 -5.35 -15.43
CA ILE A 111 -8.97 -5.97 -14.12
C ILE A 111 -9.60 -4.93 -13.18
N PHE A 112 -9.12 -3.70 -13.21
CA PHE A 112 -9.71 -2.61 -12.43
C PHE A 112 -11.18 -2.41 -12.77
N GLU A 113 -11.55 -2.29 -14.04
CA GLU A 113 -12.95 -2.21 -14.49
C GLU A 113 -13.78 -3.38 -13.97
N TYR A 114 -13.26 -4.61 -14.07
CA TYR A 114 -13.96 -5.79 -13.56
C TYR A 114 -14.22 -5.73 -12.05
N LEU A 115 -13.24 -5.28 -11.25
CA LEU A 115 -13.35 -5.13 -9.79
C LEU A 115 -14.23 -3.93 -9.40
N PHE A 116 -14.26 -2.88 -10.22
CA PHE A 116 -14.99 -1.64 -9.95
C PHE A 116 -16.52 -1.79 -10.13
N VAL A 117 -16.95 -2.70 -11.00
CA VAL A 117 -18.36 -2.86 -11.40
C VAL A 117 -19.25 -3.45 -10.30
N ASP A 118 -18.72 -4.23 -9.35
CA ASP A 118 -19.55 -4.88 -8.32
C ASP A 118 -18.83 -4.96 -6.96
N SER A 119 -19.43 -4.34 -5.94
CA SER A 119 -18.94 -4.35 -4.56
C SER A 119 -18.98 -5.74 -3.89
N ARG A 120 -19.60 -6.75 -4.51
CA ARG A 120 -19.55 -8.16 -4.05
C ARG A 120 -18.24 -8.86 -4.40
N LYS A 121 -17.36 -8.23 -5.19
CA LYS A 121 -16.07 -8.79 -5.63
C LYS A 121 -14.90 -8.51 -4.68
N VAL A 122 -15.20 -8.32 -3.39
CA VAL A 122 -14.19 -8.10 -2.35
C VAL A 122 -13.16 -9.23 -2.32
N GLU A 123 -13.60 -10.48 -2.48
CA GLU A 123 -12.71 -11.64 -2.57
C GLU A 123 -11.76 -11.55 -3.77
N ASP A 124 -12.23 -11.08 -4.93
CA ASP A 124 -11.41 -10.92 -6.13
C ASP A 124 -10.34 -9.81 -5.94
N ILE A 125 -10.64 -8.78 -5.14
CA ILE A 125 -9.68 -7.73 -4.78
C ILE A 125 -8.56 -8.31 -3.92
N PHE A 126 -8.91 -9.05 -2.87
CA PHE A 126 -7.91 -9.68 -2.00
C PHE A 126 -7.06 -10.69 -2.77
N ARG A 127 -7.68 -11.52 -3.61
CA ARG A 127 -6.94 -12.45 -4.48
C ARG A 127 -5.95 -11.71 -5.39
N TYR A 128 -6.34 -10.57 -5.96
CA TYR A 128 -5.41 -9.78 -6.77
C TYR A 128 -4.22 -9.24 -5.95
N LEU A 129 -4.48 -8.74 -4.75
CA LEU A 129 -3.43 -8.26 -3.84
C LEU A 129 -2.46 -9.38 -3.45
N GLU A 130 -2.98 -10.55 -3.11
CA GLU A 130 -2.21 -11.75 -2.81
C GLU A 130 -1.32 -12.15 -4.00
N GLU A 131 -1.90 -12.29 -5.20
CA GLU A 131 -1.15 -12.64 -6.42
C GLU A 131 -0.01 -11.65 -6.71
N VAL A 132 -0.25 -10.35 -6.50
CA VAL A 132 0.77 -9.32 -6.66
C VAL A 132 1.88 -9.49 -5.62
N PHE A 133 1.55 -9.56 -4.33
CA PHE A 133 2.55 -9.64 -3.26
C PHE A 133 3.31 -10.96 -3.25
N GLU A 134 2.66 -12.08 -3.55
CA GLU A 134 3.31 -13.38 -3.71
C GLU A 134 4.32 -13.36 -4.86
N GLU A 135 3.99 -12.75 -6.00
CA GLU A 135 4.96 -12.66 -7.09
C GLU A 135 6.11 -11.71 -6.75
N ILE A 136 5.88 -10.61 -6.02
CA ILE A 136 6.95 -9.74 -5.50
C ILE A 136 7.93 -10.56 -4.65
N VAL A 137 7.41 -11.38 -3.73
CA VAL A 137 8.24 -12.28 -2.90
C VAL A 137 8.97 -13.29 -3.78
N ARG A 138 8.28 -13.88 -4.76
CA ARG A 138 8.85 -14.87 -5.69
C ARG A 138 10.03 -14.34 -6.51
N VAL A 139 10.01 -13.06 -6.88
CA VAL A 139 11.12 -12.42 -7.62
C VAL A 139 12.22 -11.88 -6.71
N GLY A 140 12.15 -12.13 -5.40
CA GLY A 140 13.20 -11.82 -4.43
C GLY A 140 13.05 -10.49 -3.69
N TYR A 141 11.89 -9.84 -3.79
CA TYR A 141 11.60 -8.56 -3.12
C TYR A 141 10.72 -8.75 -1.88
N ARG A 142 10.71 -7.76 -0.99
CA ARG A 142 9.91 -7.71 0.25
C ARG A 142 8.86 -6.61 0.14
N PRO A 143 7.58 -6.94 -0.08
CA PRO A 143 6.53 -5.92 -0.12
C PRO A 143 6.28 -5.34 1.29
N VAL A 144 6.10 -4.03 1.37
CA VAL A 144 5.66 -3.31 2.57
C VAL A 144 4.42 -2.53 2.20
N PHE A 145 3.28 -2.91 2.76
CA PHE A 145 2.01 -2.26 2.51
C PHE A 145 1.64 -1.32 3.66
N VAL A 146 1.48 -0.03 3.36
CA VAL A 146 1.28 1.02 4.35
C VAL A 146 -0.01 1.76 4.01
N LEU A 147 -0.95 1.74 4.95
CA LEU A 147 -2.19 2.51 4.91
C LEU A 147 -2.06 3.68 5.89
N ASP A 148 -1.88 4.89 5.38
CA ASP A 148 -1.74 6.10 6.19
C ASP A 148 -3.03 6.91 6.20
N GLU A 149 -3.29 7.57 7.33
CA GLU A 149 -4.46 8.42 7.54
C GLU A 149 -5.80 7.69 7.37
N MET A 150 -5.86 6.40 7.77
CA MET A 150 -7.06 5.56 7.69
C MET A 150 -8.28 6.17 8.40
N GLN A 151 -8.11 7.11 9.34
CA GLN A 151 -9.24 7.80 9.94
C GLN A 151 -10.11 8.55 8.91
N ALA A 152 -9.57 8.89 7.74
CA ALA A 152 -10.30 9.53 6.66
C ALA A 152 -11.42 8.64 6.06
N ILE A 153 -11.36 7.32 6.29
CA ILE A 153 -12.34 6.36 5.76
C ILE A 153 -13.28 5.82 6.83
N LYS A 154 -13.34 6.45 8.01
CA LYS A 154 -14.20 6.02 9.13
C LYS A 154 -15.69 6.05 8.80
N GLU A 155 -16.12 7.01 7.99
CA GLU A 155 -17.51 7.17 7.58
C GLU A 155 -17.92 6.20 6.48
N VAL A 156 -16.97 5.48 5.88
CA VAL A 156 -17.26 4.49 4.83
C VAL A 156 -17.92 3.28 5.48
N VAL A 157 -19.06 2.86 4.91
CA VAL A 157 -19.78 1.66 5.34
C VAL A 157 -19.58 0.51 4.35
N ASN A 158 -19.49 -0.71 4.87
CA ASN A 158 -19.48 -1.91 4.03
C ASN A 158 -20.88 -2.22 3.47
N ALA A 159 -20.98 -3.25 2.63
CA ALA A 159 -22.24 -3.69 2.02
C ALA A 159 -23.35 -4.08 3.04
N LEU A 160 -23.00 -4.22 4.32
CA LEU A 160 -23.92 -4.51 5.43
C LEU A 160 -24.27 -3.26 6.25
N GLY A 161 -23.89 -2.06 5.79
CA GLY A 161 -24.14 -0.79 6.47
C GLY A 161 -23.30 -0.58 7.73
N ARG A 162 -22.21 -1.34 7.91
CA ARG A 162 -21.32 -1.21 9.09
C ARG A 162 -20.08 -0.40 8.75
N PRO A 163 -19.59 0.48 9.65
CA PRO A 163 -18.33 1.21 9.43
C PRO A 163 -17.17 0.26 9.13
N VAL A 164 -16.34 0.61 8.14
CA VAL A 164 -15.15 -0.17 7.79
C VAL A 164 -14.04 -0.06 8.85
N ILE A 165 -14.07 0.99 9.66
CA ILE A 165 -13.17 1.21 10.81
C ILE A 165 -14.01 1.64 12.01
N LYS A 166 -13.72 1.06 13.18
CA LYS A 166 -14.34 1.43 14.47
C LYS A 166 -13.65 2.62 15.12
#